data_AF-A0A7V9FCV4-F1
#
_entry.id   AF-A0A7V9FCV4-F1
#
_cell.length_a   1.000
_cell.length_b   1.000
_cell.length_c   1.000
_cell.angle_alpha   90.00
_cell.angle_beta   90.00
_cell.angle_gamma   90.00
#
_symmetry.space_group_name_H-M   'P 1'
#
loop_
_entity.id
_entity.type
_entity.pdbx_description
1 polymer ?
#
loop_
_entity_poly.entity_id
_entity_poly.type
_entity_poly.pdbx_seq_one_letter_code
_entity_poly.pdbx_strand_id
1 'polypeptide(L)'
;MDINDVRAWAEEQEPGVILLTWEWTEGTENRDPAADRRAVASALSVRQRIKSAKPSGNGVLVRYNAEEIDKKEIAELLRATLAVEDDLKSRSNEMLRRVPTYLNLAQKLGRDERISPLPGAAREMSYRRGGPVKAAPLQMVPGFRLISRLHTILPVLQSLASWSRTAPPEVVENHLSSAGLSREQLDLDHATAHEMMLFAREYSSEKAGEIGRKAGELTSQATTIGREWIRKAQEKRQATDKP
;
A
#
# COMPACT_ATOMS: atom_id res chain seq x y z
N MET A 1 8.87 19.02 -24.48
CA MET A 1 9.81 18.12 -23.80
C MET A 1 9.04 16.82 -23.67
N ASP A 2 9.31 15.88 -24.57
CA ASP A 2 8.46 14.71 -24.72
C ASP A 2 8.58 13.80 -23.50
N ILE A 3 7.40 13.38 -23.06
CA ILE A 3 7.14 12.56 -21.88
C ILE A 3 7.94 11.28 -22.03
N ASN A 4 8.75 10.96 -21.02
CA ASN A 4 9.48 9.70 -20.84
C ASN A 4 8.73 8.52 -21.49
N ASP A 5 9.20 8.06 -22.67
CA ASP A 5 8.50 7.02 -23.41
C ASP A 5 8.66 5.69 -22.67
N VAL A 6 7.56 5.18 -22.14
CA VAL A 6 7.50 3.89 -21.46
C VAL A 6 6.95 2.87 -22.44
N ARG A 7 7.76 1.87 -22.74
CA ARG A 7 7.31 0.68 -23.44
C ARG A 7 6.77 -0.30 -22.41
N ALA A 8 5.52 -0.70 -22.58
CA ALA A 8 4.83 -1.60 -21.67
C ALA A 8 4.36 -2.84 -22.43
N TRP A 9 4.50 -4.00 -21.79
CA TRP A 9 4.07 -5.29 -22.29
C TRP A 9 3.13 -5.96 -21.29
N ALA A 10 2.19 -6.73 -21.81
CA ALA A 10 1.26 -7.52 -21.03
C ALA A 10 1.35 -8.98 -21.48
N GLU A 11 1.94 -9.82 -20.64
CA GLU A 11 2.02 -11.26 -20.87
C GLU A 11 0.87 -11.95 -20.16
N GLU A 12 -0.02 -12.61 -20.90
CA GLU A 12 -1.12 -13.37 -20.31
C GLU A 12 -0.60 -14.67 -19.69
N GLN A 13 -0.79 -14.81 -18.37
CA GLN A 13 -0.38 -15.98 -17.62
C GLN A 13 -1.52 -17.01 -17.56
N GLU A 14 -2.73 -16.51 -17.35
CA GLU A 14 -3.99 -17.28 -17.30
C GLU A 14 -5.13 -16.36 -17.77
N PRO A 15 -6.30 -16.91 -18.17
CA PRO A 15 -7.46 -16.08 -18.49
C PRO A 15 -7.79 -15.08 -17.37
N GLY A 16 -7.70 -13.78 -17.68
CA GLY A 16 -7.93 -12.69 -16.72
C GLY A 16 -6.77 -12.43 -15.74
N VAL A 17 -5.58 -12.98 -16.02
CA VAL A 17 -4.34 -12.73 -15.26
C VAL A 17 -3.22 -12.37 -16.23
N ILE A 18 -2.66 -11.16 -16.08
CA ILE A 18 -1.52 -10.68 -16.88
C ILE A 18 -0.35 -10.30 -15.98
N LEU A 19 0.87 -10.55 -16.47
CA LEU A 19 2.09 -9.94 -15.98
C LEU A 19 2.36 -8.69 -16.80
N LEU A 20 2.25 -7.52 -16.17
CA LEU A 20 2.62 -6.25 -16.76
C LEU A 20 4.11 -5.98 -16.50
N THR A 21 4.86 -5.79 -17.57
CA THR A 21 6.26 -5.38 -17.52
C THR A 21 6.45 -4.10 -18.33
N TRP A 22 7.50 -3.33 -18.02
CA TRP A 22 7.81 -2.12 -18.75
C TRP A 22 9.30 -1.84 -18.75
N GLU A 23 9.70 -1.04 -19.72
CA GLU A 23 11.04 -0.53 -19.89
C GLU A 23 10.95 0.95 -20.23
N TRP A 24 11.86 1.70 -19.63
CA TRP A 24 12.03 3.12 -19.87
C TRP A 24 13.05 3.32 -20.99
N THR A 25 12.74 4.15 -21.98
CA THR A 25 13.64 4.32 -23.13
C THR A 25 14.85 5.20 -22.85
N GLU A 26 14.77 6.18 -21.93
CA GLU A 26 15.85 7.11 -21.58
C GLU A 26 15.76 7.60 -20.10
N GLY A 27 16.88 8.05 -19.53
CA GLY A 27 16.90 8.90 -18.32
C GLY A 27 16.69 8.20 -16.96
N THR A 28 17.02 6.91 -16.82
CA THR A 28 16.57 6.09 -15.67
C THR A 28 17.59 5.82 -14.58
N GLU A 29 18.77 6.42 -14.64
CA GLU A 29 19.87 6.08 -13.71
C GLU A 29 19.52 6.29 -12.22
N ASN A 30 18.49 7.09 -11.92
CA ASN A 30 18.02 7.37 -10.56
C ASN A 30 16.62 6.83 -10.22
N ARG A 31 15.98 6.03 -11.08
CA ARG A 31 14.67 5.44 -10.77
C ARG A 31 14.82 4.20 -9.88
N ASP A 32 13.93 4.06 -8.90
CA ASP A 32 13.79 2.84 -8.11
C ASP A 32 12.74 1.92 -8.76
N PRO A 33 13.15 0.81 -9.41
CA PRO A 33 12.20 -0.09 -10.07
C PRO A 33 11.21 -0.72 -9.08
N ALA A 34 11.58 -0.86 -7.81
CA ALA A 34 10.66 -1.35 -6.79
C ALA A 34 9.58 -0.30 -6.46
N ALA A 35 9.95 0.99 -6.43
CA ALA A 35 8.98 2.07 -6.27
C ALA A 35 7.99 2.13 -7.43
N ASP A 36 8.47 2.05 -8.68
CA ASP A 36 7.62 2.03 -9.86
C ASP A 36 6.61 0.86 -9.79
N ARG A 37 7.07 -0.34 -9.42
CA ARG A 37 6.20 -1.52 -9.24
C ARG A 37 5.15 -1.33 -8.15
N ARG A 38 5.52 -0.75 -7.01
CA ARG A 38 4.58 -0.44 -5.92
C ARG A 38 3.54 0.59 -6.36
N ALA A 39 3.97 1.65 -7.04
CA ALA A 39 3.09 2.70 -7.54
C ALA A 39 2.07 2.13 -8.55
N VAL A 40 2.54 1.40 -9.56
CA VAL A 40 1.67 0.76 -10.58
C VAL A 40 0.71 -0.25 -9.93
N ALA A 41 1.20 -1.13 -9.05
CA ALA A 41 0.35 -2.10 -8.38
C ALA A 41 -0.74 -1.41 -7.53
N SER A 42 -0.42 -0.29 -6.89
CA SER A 42 -1.37 0.44 -6.05
C SER A 42 -2.40 1.21 -6.86
N ALA A 43 -1.97 1.89 -7.93
CA ALA A 43 -2.87 2.59 -8.85
C ALA A 43 -3.86 1.64 -9.54
N LEU A 44 -3.42 0.44 -9.90
CA LEU A 44 -4.29 -0.58 -10.49
C LEU A 44 -5.22 -1.21 -9.44
N SER A 45 -4.74 -1.46 -8.21
CA SER A 45 -5.55 -2.11 -7.16
C SER A 45 -6.77 -1.31 -6.71
N VAL A 46 -6.78 0.01 -6.92
CA VAL A 46 -7.92 0.87 -6.54
C VAL A 46 -8.98 0.98 -7.65
N ARG A 47 -8.77 0.34 -8.81
CA ARG A 47 -9.73 0.31 -9.92
C ARG A 47 -10.73 -0.83 -9.74
N GLN A 48 -12.02 -0.54 -9.84
CA GLN A 48 -13.09 -1.52 -9.58
C GLN A 48 -13.03 -2.78 -10.46
N ARG A 49 -12.58 -2.65 -11.71
CA ARG A 49 -12.50 -3.75 -12.68
C ARG A 49 -11.25 -4.62 -12.51
N ILE A 50 -10.33 -4.19 -11.63
CA ILE A 50 -9.12 -4.91 -11.27
C ILE A 50 -9.39 -5.64 -9.95
N LYS A 51 -9.37 -6.97 -9.98
CA LYS A 51 -9.60 -7.82 -8.80
C LYS A 51 -8.42 -7.75 -7.83
N SER A 52 -7.20 -7.68 -8.35
CA SER A 52 -5.99 -7.47 -7.56
C SER A 52 -4.81 -7.08 -8.45
N ALA A 53 -3.92 -6.21 -7.97
CA ALA A 53 -2.62 -5.99 -8.59
C ALA A 53 -1.52 -6.09 -7.52
N LYS A 54 -0.44 -6.83 -7.81
CA LYS A 54 0.64 -7.06 -6.85
C LYS A 54 2.00 -6.87 -7.51
N PRO A 55 2.96 -6.21 -6.84
CA PRO A 55 4.34 -6.19 -7.29
C PRO A 55 4.85 -7.63 -7.44
N SER A 56 5.54 -7.90 -8.56
CA SER A 56 6.21 -9.15 -8.88
C SER A 56 7.65 -8.84 -9.31
N GLY A 57 8.57 -9.80 -9.25
CA GLY A 57 10.02 -9.55 -9.43
C GLY A 57 10.37 -8.64 -10.61
N ASN A 58 9.72 -8.86 -11.77
CA ASN A 58 10.01 -8.13 -13.00
C ASN A 58 8.88 -7.16 -13.44
N GLY A 59 7.84 -6.97 -12.61
CA GLY A 59 6.66 -6.21 -13.04
C GLY A 59 5.51 -6.21 -12.04
N VAL A 60 4.27 -6.18 -12.53
CA VAL A 60 3.06 -6.23 -11.71
C VAL A 60 2.14 -7.34 -12.21
N LEU A 61 1.80 -8.27 -11.33
CA LEU A 61 0.81 -9.30 -11.63
C LEU A 61 -0.59 -8.73 -11.39
N VAL A 62 -1.40 -8.68 -12.44
CA VAL A 62 -2.74 -8.09 -12.43
C VAL A 62 -3.78 -9.15 -12.72
N ARG A 63 -4.75 -9.27 -11.83
CA ARG A 63 -5.96 -10.06 -12.04
C ARG A 63 -7.11 -9.10 -12.30
N TYR A 64 -7.79 -9.26 -13.43
CA TYR A 64 -8.85 -8.37 -13.90
C TYR A 64 -10.05 -9.15 -14.42
N ASN A 65 -11.18 -8.48 -14.63
CA ASN A 65 -12.29 -9.07 -15.37
C ASN A 65 -12.15 -8.72 -16.86
N ALA A 66 -11.80 -9.70 -17.69
CA ALA A 66 -11.59 -9.51 -19.12
C ALA A 66 -12.86 -9.07 -19.88
N GLU A 67 -14.04 -9.28 -19.30
CA GLU A 67 -15.31 -8.81 -19.85
C GLU A 67 -15.57 -7.32 -19.58
N GLU A 68 -14.88 -6.73 -18.59
CA GLU A 68 -15.14 -5.36 -18.12
C GLU A 68 -14.05 -4.36 -18.50
N ILE A 69 -12.79 -4.80 -18.66
CA ILE A 69 -11.66 -3.91 -18.93
C ILE A 69 -10.73 -4.49 -20.00
N ASP A 70 -10.35 -3.64 -20.96
CA ASP A 70 -9.39 -3.96 -22.00
C ASP A 70 -7.95 -3.81 -21.48
N LYS A 71 -7.04 -4.67 -21.97
CA LYS A 71 -5.59 -4.57 -21.77
C LYS A 71 -5.06 -3.18 -22.17
N LYS A 72 -5.66 -2.54 -23.18
CA LYS A 72 -5.29 -1.16 -23.58
C LYS A 72 -5.50 -0.14 -22.45
N GLU A 73 -6.65 -0.21 -21.77
CA GLU A 73 -6.98 0.68 -20.64
C GLU A 73 -6.00 0.44 -19.48
N ILE A 74 -5.64 -0.82 -19.22
CA ILE A 74 -4.63 -1.17 -18.22
C ILE A 74 -3.25 -0.58 -18.57
N ALA A 75 -2.85 -0.63 -19.84
CA ALA A 75 -1.60 -0.05 -20.30
C ALA A 75 -1.60 1.49 -20.20
N GLU A 76 -2.71 2.16 -20.47
CA GLU A 76 -2.87 3.60 -20.29
C GLU A 76 -2.74 4.01 -18.82
N LEU A 77 -3.36 3.26 -17.91
CA LEU A 77 -3.23 3.46 -16.47
C LEU A 77 -1.79 3.29 -15.99
N LEU A 78 -1.09 2.28 -16.49
CA LEU A 78 0.33 2.06 -16.21
C LEU A 78 1.16 3.28 -16.64
N ARG A 79 0.99 3.76 -17.88
CA ARG A 79 1.73 4.92 -18.39
C ARG A 79 1.43 6.18 -17.58
N ALA A 80 0.16 6.44 -17.28
CA ALA A 80 -0.26 7.57 -16.47
C ALA A 80 0.36 7.52 -15.07
N THR A 81 0.45 6.33 -14.46
CA THR A 81 1.05 6.16 -13.13
C THR A 81 2.55 6.40 -13.16
N LEU A 82 3.24 5.89 -14.17
CA LEU A 82 4.69 6.05 -14.31
C LEU A 82 5.08 7.48 -14.70
N ALA A 83 4.19 8.22 -15.35
CA ALA A 83 4.38 9.63 -15.67
C ALA A 83 4.34 10.57 -14.44
N VAL A 84 3.91 10.08 -13.27
CA VAL A 84 3.90 10.87 -12.03
C VAL A 84 5.34 11.07 -11.55
N GLU A 85 5.79 12.32 -11.53
CA GLU A 85 7.16 12.69 -11.11
C GLU A 85 7.31 12.77 -9.59
N ASP A 86 6.22 13.01 -8.86
CA ASP A 86 6.25 13.17 -7.41
C ASP A 86 6.58 11.85 -6.69
N ASP A 87 7.61 11.90 -5.86
CA ASP A 87 7.99 10.78 -5.01
C ASP A 87 6.89 10.43 -3.99
N LEU A 88 6.93 9.19 -3.49
CA LEU A 88 5.93 8.68 -2.54
C LEU A 88 5.83 9.56 -1.27
N LYS A 89 6.94 10.09 -0.75
CA LYS A 89 6.93 10.92 0.47
C LYS A 89 6.21 12.23 0.20
N SER A 90 6.45 12.87 -0.93
CA SER A 90 5.78 14.11 -1.36
C SER A 90 4.27 13.88 -1.50
N ARG A 91 3.84 12.88 -2.27
CA ARG A 91 2.41 12.51 -2.43
C ARG A 91 1.75 12.14 -1.10
N SER A 92 2.45 11.38 -0.26
CA SER A 92 1.95 10.98 1.07
C SER A 92 1.72 12.18 1.97
N ASN A 93 2.61 13.17 1.96
CA ASN A 93 2.47 14.36 2.79
C ASN A 93 1.24 15.18 2.39
N GLU A 94 0.99 15.32 1.09
CA GLU A 94 -0.20 16.00 0.60
C GLU A 94 -1.48 15.27 0.97
N MET A 95 -1.53 13.95 0.75
CA MET A 95 -2.64 13.11 1.16
C MET A 95 -2.91 13.25 2.66
N LEU A 96 -1.86 13.22 3.49
CA LEU A 96 -1.99 13.35 4.95
C LEU A 96 -2.53 14.73 5.37
N ARG A 97 -2.24 15.80 4.63
CA ARG A 97 -2.85 17.13 4.85
C ARG A 97 -4.35 17.13 4.56
N ARG A 98 -4.83 16.28 3.64
CA ARG A 98 -6.25 16.13 3.27
C ARG A 98 -7.04 15.19 4.19
N VAL A 99 -6.38 14.46 5.10
CA VAL A 99 -7.04 13.52 6.04
C VAL A 99 -8.22 14.14 6.80
N PRO A 100 -8.13 15.34 7.40
CA PRO A 100 -9.28 15.94 8.10
C PRO A 100 -10.48 16.16 7.17
N THR A 101 -10.22 16.55 5.91
CA THR A 101 -11.26 16.73 4.88
C THR A 101 -11.95 15.40 4.56
N TYR A 102 -11.20 14.31 4.41
CA TYR A 102 -11.78 12.98 4.16
C TYR A 102 -12.62 12.46 5.32
N LEU A 103 -12.17 12.65 6.57
CA LEU A 103 -12.94 12.26 7.76
C LEU A 103 -14.26 13.04 7.86
N ASN A 104 -14.22 14.35 7.61
CA ASN A 104 -15.42 15.19 7.59
C ASN A 104 -16.37 14.79 6.47
N LEU A 105 -15.84 14.51 5.26
CA LEU A 105 -16.63 14.05 4.13
C LEU A 105 -17.31 12.72 4.43
N ALA A 106 -16.58 11.74 4.98
CA ALA A 106 -17.14 10.44 5.35
C ALA A 106 -18.25 10.58 6.40
N GLN A 107 -18.09 11.49 7.37
CA GLN A 107 -19.12 11.81 8.36
C GLN A 107 -20.36 12.45 7.72
N LYS A 108 -20.20 13.38 6.78
CA LYS A 108 -21.32 14.01 6.05
C LYS A 108 -22.07 12.98 5.21
N LEU A 109 -21.36 12.18 4.41
CA LEU A 109 -21.94 11.13 3.58
C LEU A 109 -22.63 10.05 4.42
N GLY A 110 -22.04 9.65 5.55
CA GLY A 110 -22.64 8.70 6.47
C GLY A 110 -23.92 9.21 7.16
N ARG A 111 -24.18 10.52 7.15
CA ARG A 111 -25.42 11.13 7.65
C ARG A 111 -26.46 11.35 6.55
N ASP A 112 -26.08 11.23 5.28
CA ASP A 112 -26.97 11.39 4.14
C ASP A 112 -27.74 10.08 3.90
N GLU A 113 -29.04 10.11 4.14
CA GLU A 113 -29.93 8.95 4.00
C GLU A 113 -29.94 8.38 2.57
N ARG A 114 -29.59 9.20 1.57
CA ARG A 114 -29.53 8.79 0.16
C ARG A 114 -28.31 7.93 -0.16
N ILE A 115 -27.31 7.92 0.71
CA ILE A 115 -26.00 7.30 0.46
C ILE A 115 -25.76 6.12 1.41
N SER A 116 -26.16 6.25 2.67
CA SER A 116 -26.02 5.19 3.67
C SER A 116 -27.30 5.05 4.48
N PRO A 117 -28.13 4.01 4.25
CA PRO A 117 -29.24 3.70 5.14
C PRO A 117 -28.68 3.07 6.41
N LEU A 118 -28.03 3.88 7.26
CA LEU A 118 -27.59 3.42 8.57
C LEU A 118 -28.84 3.03 9.40
N PRO A 119 -28.92 1.81 9.93
CA PRO A 119 -29.95 1.44 10.90
C PRO A 119 -29.93 2.41 12.09
N GLY A 120 -31.09 2.73 12.67
CA GLY A 120 -31.25 3.79 13.68
C GLY A 120 -30.24 3.77 14.84
N ALA A 121 -29.75 2.59 15.23
CA ALA A 121 -28.70 2.44 16.25
C ALA A 121 -27.31 2.99 15.85
N ALA A 122 -26.93 2.88 14.56
CA ALA A 122 -25.69 3.47 14.03
C ALA A 122 -25.82 5.00 13.84
N ARG A 123 -27.05 5.49 13.68
CA ARG A 123 -27.40 6.91 13.67
C ARG A 123 -27.10 7.56 15.02
N GLU A 124 -27.58 6.98 16.12
CA GLU A 124 -27.32 7.51 17.46
C GLU A 124 -25.82 7.54 17.84
N MET A 125 -25.05 6.54 17.40
CA MET A 125 -23.59 6.49 17.61
C MET A 125 -22.83 7.57 16.81
N SER A 126 -23.28 7.91 15.61
CA SER A 126 -22.67 8.97 14.77
C SER A 126 -23.06 10.39 15.19
N TYR A 127 -24.19 10.56 15.90
CA TYR A 127 -24.55 11.80 16.57
C TYR A 127 -23.81 11.97 17.92
N ARG A 128 -23.60 10.89 18.70
CA ARG A 128 -22.84 10.94 19.97
C ARG A 128 -21.36 11.29 19.81
N ARG A 129 -20.77 11.07 18.62
CA ARG A 129 -19.39 11.44 18.28
C ARG A 129 -19.22 12.84 17.68
N GLY A 130 -20.24 13.71 17.76
CA GLY A 130 -20.27 15.06 17.16
C GLY A 130 -19.34 16.13 17.74
N GLY A 131 -18.25 15.77 18.42
CA GLY A 131 -17.15 16.69 18.73
C GLY A 131 -16.02 16.55 17.69
N PRO A 132 -15.11 17.54 17.55
CA PRO A 132 -13.91 17.37 16.72
C PRO A 132 -13.23 16.07 17.16
N VAL A 133 -12.87 15.22 16.20
CA VAL A 133 -12.23 13.93 16.45
C VAL A 133 -11.02 14.18 17.35
N LYS A 134 -11.18 13.99 18.66
CA LYS A 134 -10.07 14.00 19.60
C LYS A 134 -9.24 12.79 19.21
N ALA A 135 -8.13 13.04 18.53
CA ALA A 135 -7.13 12.04 18.22
C ALA A 135 -6.85 11.28 19.52
N ALA A 136 -7.20 9.99 19.54
CA ALA A 136 -6.86 9.13 20.67
C ALA A 136 -5.33 9.21 20.87
N PRO A 137 -4.83 9.25 22.12
CA PRO A 137 -3.41 9.31 22.38
C PRO A 137 -2.82 7.94 22.05
N LEU A 138 -2.41 7.77 20.79
CA LEU A 138 -1.74 6.57 20.31
C LEU A 138 -0.34 6.52 20.95
N GLN A 139 -0.10 5.47 21.74
CA GLN A 139 1.19 5.17 22.36
C GLN A 139 2.32 5.18 21.33
N MET A 140 3.43 5.77 21.74
CA MET A 140 4.40 6.43 20.86
C MET A 140 5.63 5.55 20.60
N VAL A 141 5.83 5.17 19.33
CA VAL A 141 7.11 4.65 18.81
C VAL A 141 7.43 5.40 17.50
N PRO A 142 8.63 5.98 17.32
CA PRO A 142 9.04 6.60 16.06
C PRO A 142 8.98 5.57 14.91
N GLY A 143 8.28 5.89 13.81
CA GLY A 143 7.97 4.96 12.70
C GLY A 143 6.55 4.37 12.73
N PHE A 144 5.94 4.15 13.91
CA PHE A 144 4.58 3.60 14.06
C PHE A 144 3.45 4.63 13.81
N ARG A 145 3.75 5.94 13.87
CA ARG A 145 2.75 7.00 13.64
C ARG A 145 2.19 6.98 12.22
N LEU A 146 3.00 6.57 11.24
CA LEU A 146 2.57 6.53 9.84
C LEU A 146 1.66 5.32 9.61
N ILE A 147 2.08 4.13 10.05
CA ILE A 147 1.34 2.88 9.87
C ILE A 147 -0.02 2.90 10.59
N SER A 148 -0.07 3.40 11.83
CA SER A 148 -1.35 3.52 12.57
C SER A 148 -2.33 4.51 11.91
N ARG A 149 -1.81 5.61 11.34
CA ARG A 149 -2.62 6.54 10.54
C ARG A 149 -3.09 5.89 9.24
N LEU A 150 -2.26 5.10 8.57
CA LEU A 150 -2.63 4.37 7.35
C LEU A 150 -3.76 3.36 7.59
N HIS A 151 -3.66 2.57 8.66
CA HIS A 151 -4.72 1.65 9.05
C HIS A 151 -6.05 2.35 9.37
N THR A 152 -6.00 3.63 9.78
CA THR A 152 -7.21 4.41 10.06
C THR A 152 -7.78 5.06 8.80
N ILE A 153 -6.93 5.60 7.92
CA ILE A 153 -7.38 6.37 6.75
C ILE A 153 -7.70 5.49 5.55
N LEU A 154 -6.99 4.38 5.34
CA LEU A 154 -7.19 3.52 4.16
C LEU A 154 -8.64 3.00 4.07
N PRO A 155 -9.26 2.48 5.16
CA PRO A 155 -10.67 2.07 5.10
C PRO A 155 -11.62 3.23 4.80
N VAL A 156 -11.29 4.45 5.24
CA VAL A 156 -12.08 5.66 4.96
C VAL A 156 -11.99 6.00 3.48
N LEU A 157 -10.78 6.05 2.90
CA LEU A 157 -10.58 6.31 1.47
C LEU A 157 -11.25 5.23 0.62
N GLN A 158 -11.15 3.96 1.01
CA GLN A 158 -11.83 2.86 0.34
C GLN A 158 -13.36 3.02 0.38
N SER A 159 -13.92 3.39 1.54
CA SER A 159 -15.36 3.62 1.68
C SER A 159 -15.83 4.80 0.84
N LEU A 160 -15.10 5.92 0.89
CA LEU A 160 -15.36 7.09 0.05
C LEU A 160 -15.27 6.76 -1.44
N ALA A 161 -14.26 5.99 -1.85
CA ALA A 161 -14.07 5.56 -3.23
C ALA A 161 -15.17 4.61 -3.69
N SER A 162 -15.71 3.79 -2.79
CA SER A 162 -16.86 2.94 -3.06
C SER A 162 -18.13 3.78 -3.22
N TRP A 163 -18.45 4.62 -2.25
CA TRP A 163 -19.62 5.51 -2.27
C TRP A 163 -19.61 6.44 -3.46
N SER A 164 -18.44 6.97 -3.83
CA SER A 164 -18.35 7.89 -4.96
C SER A 164 -18.80 7.25 -6.27
N ARG A 165 -18.76 5.92 -6.39
CA ARG A 165 -19.13 5.19 -7.60
C ARG A 165 -20.50 4.54 -7.54
N THR A 166 -21.00 4.22 -6.35
CA THR A 166 -22.27 3.49 -6.16
C THR A 166 -23.45 4.38 -5.80
N ALA A 167 -23.20 5.53 -5.19
CA ALA A 167 -24.26 6.47 -4.83
C ALA A 167 -24.68 7.34 -6.02
N PRO A 168 -25.87 7.97 -5.99
CA PRO A 168 -26.33 8.86 -7.05
C PRO A 168 -25.29 9.95 -7.36
N PRO A 169 -24.91 10.14 -8.64
CA PRO A 169 -23.75 10.96 -9.02
C PRO A 169 -23.90 12.41 -8.54
N GLU A 170 -25.10 12.99 -8.68
CA GLU A 170 -25.42 14.34 -8.23
C GLU A 170 -25.16 14.54 -6.72
N VAL A 171 -25.45 13.53 -5.91
CA VAL A 171 -25.28 13.62 -4.45
C VAL A 171 -23.80 13.58 -4.10
N VAL A 172 -23.06 12.66 -4.70
CA VAL A 172 -21.62 12.51 -4.49
C VAL A 172 -20.87 13.76 -4.94
N GLU A 173 -21.17 14.27 -6.14
CA GLU A 173 -20.53 15.45 -6.70
C GLU A 173 -20.75 16.66 -5.80
N ASN A 174 -21.98 16.89 -5.33
CA ASN A 174 -22.28 17.97 -4.40
C ASN A 174 -21.42 17.88 -3.12
N HIS A 175 -21.29 16.69 -2.52
CA HIS A 175 -20.48 16.51 -1.31
C HIS A 175 -18.97 16.68 -1.59
N LEU A 176 -18.46 16.13 -2.69
CA LEU A 176 -17.05 16.25 -3.10
C LEU A 176 -16.69 17.71 -3.40
N SER A 177 -17.49 18.40 -4.22
CA SER A 177 -17.30 19.81 -4.54
C SER A 177 -17.39 20.69 -3.29
N SER A 178 -18.32 20.40 -2.36
CA SER A 178 -18.40 21.13 -1.08
C SER A 178 -17.16 20.96 -0.19
N ALA A 179 -16.40 19.89 -0.40
CA ALA A 179 -15.16 19.60 0.31
C ALA A 179 -13.91 20.07 -0.46
N GLY A 180 -14.07 20.64 -1.67
CA GLY A 180 -12.96 21.02 -2.55
C GLY A 180 -12.18 19.82 -3.07
N LEU A 181 -12.84 18.66 -3.24
CA LEU A 181 -12.23 17.42 -3.69
C LEU A 181 -12.82 17.00 -5.03
N SER A 182 -12.01 16.33 -5.86
CA SER A 182 -12.48 15.63 -7.06
C SER A 182 -12.44 14.12 -6.86
N ARG A 183 -13.13 13.38 -7.73
CA ARG A 183 -13.10 11.91 -7.71
C ARG A 183 -11.70 11.39 -8.06
N GLU A 184 -11.01 12.07 -8.97
CA GLU A 184 -9.65 11.77 -9.39
C GLU A 184 -8.68 11.94 -8.22
N GLN A 185 -8.82 13.02 -7.43
CA GLN A 185 -7.99 13.25 -6.25
C GLN A 185 -8.19 12.14 -5.20
N LEU A 186 -9.43 11.71 -4.99
CA LEU A 186 -9.75 10.63 -4.07
C LEU A 186 -9.10 9.30 -4.50
N ASP A 187 -9.12 9.00 -5.81
CA ASP A 187 -8.49 7.81 -6.36
C ASP A 187 -6.96 7.85 -6.25
N LEU A 188 -6.34 9.01 -6.52
CA LEU A 188 -4.91 9.22 -6.37
C LEU A 188 -4.46 9.07 -4.91
N ASP A 189 -5.21 9.65 -3.97
CA ASP A 189 -4.91 9.54 -2.54
C ASP A 189 -5.16 8.11 -2.02
N HIS A 190 -6.18 7.41 -2.53
CA HIS A 190 -6.41 6.00 -2.22
C HIS A 190 -5.27 5.11 -2.72
N ALA A 191 -4.80 5.32 -3.96
CA ALA A 191 -3.65 4.62 -4.52
C ALA A 191 -2.38 4.91 -3.71
N THR A 192 -2.17 6.17 -3.31
CA THR A 192 -1.03 6.57 -2.47
C THR A 192 -1.07 5.89 -1.10
N ALA A 193 -2.23 5.83 -0.44
CA ALA A 193 -2.38 5.13 0.84
C ALA A 193 -2.08 3.62 0.70
N HIS A 194 -2.52 2.99 -0.40
CA HIS A 194 -2.23 1.59 -0.69
C HIS A 194 -0.73 1.36 -0.96
N GLU A 195 -0.07 2.27 -1.68
CA GLU A 195 1.37 2.22 -1.94
C GLU A 195 2.20 2.32 -0.66
N MET A 196 1.81 3.23 0.25
CA MET A 196 2.45 3.34 1.56
C MET A 196 2.33 2.05 2.38
N MET A 197 1.21 1.32 2.28
CA MET A 197 1.03 0.03 2.93
C MET A 197 1.93 -1.06 2.33
N LEU A 198 2.08 -1.10 1.00
CA LEU A 198 3.01 -2.02 0.33
C LEU A 198 4.45 -1.71 0.73
N PHE A 199 4.84 -0.43 0.69
CA PHE A 199 6.16 0.03 1.12
C PHE A 199 6.45 -0.37 2.58
N ALA A 200 5.52 -0.12 3.50
CA ALA A 200 5.68 -0.49 4.91
C ALA A 200 5.84 -2.01 5.10
N ARG A 201 5.09 -2.81 4.33
CA ARG A 201 5.19 -4.27 4.36
C ARG A 201 6.55 -4.75 3.85
N GLU A 202 7.01 -4.25 2.70
CA GLU A 202 8.31 -4.59 2.13
C GLU A 202 9.44 -4.21 3.10
N TYR A 203 9.44 -2.97 3.59
CA TYR A 203 10.43 -2.50 4.55
C TYR A 203 10.46 -3.36 5.83
N SER A 204 9.29 -3.76 6.35
CA SER A 204 9.21 -4.65 7.52
C SER A 204 9.78 -6.04 7.24
N SER A 205 9.58 -6.57 6.02
CA SER A 205 10.07 -7.89 5.63
C SER A 205 11.58 -7.91 5.40
N GLU A 206 12.14 -6.84 4.82
CA GLU A 206 13.58 -6.67 4.65
C GLU A 206 14.28 -6.57 6.01
N LYS A 207 13.75 -5.73 6.92
CA LYS A 207 14.30 -5.59 8.28
C LYS A 207 14.17 -6.88 9.09
N ALA A 208 13.06 -7.61 8.95
CA ALA A 208 12.91 -8.92 9.57
C ALA A 208 13.92 -9.94 9.03
N GLY A 209 14.18 -9.93 7.72
CA GLY A 209 15.19 -10.76 7.07
C GLY A 209 16.63 -10.44 7.53
N GLU A 210 16.97 -9.15 7.64
CA GLU A 210 18.26 -8.70 8.17
C GLU A 210 18.47 -9.14 9.64
N ILE A 211 17.45 -9.00 10.48
CA ILE A 211 17.49 -9.43 11.88
C ILE A 211 17.60 -10.96 11.97
N GLY A 212 16.82 -11.69 11.16
CA GLY A 212 16.87 -13.15 11.09
C GLY A 212 18.24 -13.67 10.65
N ARG A 213 18.86 -13.02 9.65
CA ARG A 213 20.23 -13.33 9.22
C ARG A 213 21.26 -13.11 10.33
N LYS A 214 21.22 -11.95 11.00
CA LYS A 214 22.14 -11.66 12.12
C LYS A 214 21.96 -12.63 13.29
N ALA A 215 20.72 -13.00 13.60
CA ALA A 215 20.43 -14.01 14.62
C ALA A 215 20.95 -15.40 14.21
N GLY A 216 20.80 -15.76 12.93
CA GLY A 216 21.35 -17.00 12.37
C GLY A 216 22.88 -17.06 12.39
N GLU A 217 23.55 -15.95 12.08
CA GLU A 217 25.02 -15.81 12.13
C GLU A 217 25.53 -15.92 13.58
N LEU A 218 24.84 -15.31 14.56
CA LEU A 218 25.19 -15.45 15.98
C LEU A 218 24.93 -16.88 16.50
N THR A 219 23.85 -17.52 16.07
CA THR A 219 23.52 -18.89 16.46
C THR A 219 24.53 -19.88 15.89
N SER A 220 24.97 -19.70 14.64
CA SER A 220 25.98 -20.55 14.01
C SER A 220 27.33 -20.41 14.72
N GLN A 221 27.75 -19.18 15.07
CA GLN A 221 28.94 -18.93 15.89
C GLN A 221 28.86 -19.55 17.28
N ALA A 222 27.70 -19.49 17.94
CA ALA A 222 27.50 -20.14 19.23
C ALA A 222 27.60 -21.68 19.11
N THR A 223 27.08 -22.27 18.03
CA THR A 223 27.17 -23.73 17.82
C THR A 223 28.57 -24.22 17.48
N THR A 224 29.42 -23.41 16.83
CA THR A 224 30.82 -23.76 16.59
C THR A 224 31.63 -23.66 17.87
N ILE A 225 31.46 -22.58 18.65
CA ILE A 225 32.12 -22.43 19.96
C ILE A 225 31.72 -23.57 20.92
N GLY A 226 30.43 -23.93 20.96
CA GLY A 226 29.96 -25.05 21.77
C GLY A 226 30.57 -26.40 21.37
N ARG A 227 30.69 -26.67 20.06
CA ARG A 227 31.34 -27.89 19.54
C ARG A 227 32.83 -27.94 19.86
N GLU A 228 33.52 -26.81 19.78
CA GLU A 228 34.94 -26.73 20.16
C GLU A 228 35.16 -26.97 21.65
N TRP A 229 34.27 -26.44 22.49
CA TRP A 229 34.35 -26.64 23.93
C TRP A 229 34.11 -28.10 24.33
N ILE A 230 33.10 -28.76 23.72
CA ILE A 230 32.82 -30.18 23.93
C ILE A 230 34.02 -31.04 23.48
N ARG A 231 34.60 -30.74 22.31
CA ARG A 231 35.80 -31.46 21.81
C ARG A 231 36.98 -31.31 22.77
N LYS A 232 37.30 -30.08 23.21
CA LYS A 232 38.36 -29.84 24.20
C LYS A 232 38.11 -30.56 25.53
N ALA A 233 36.85 -30.64 25.96
CA ALA A 233 36.48 -31.37 27.18
C ALA A 233 36.68 -32.89 27.01
N GLN A 234 36.38 -33.46 25.85
CA GLN A 234 36.62 -34.87 25.53
C GLN A 234 38.11 -35.19 25.43
N GLU A 235 38.90 -34.35 24.77
CA GLU A 235 40.36 -34.48 24.68
C GLU A 235 41.02 -34.45 26.07
N LYS A 236 40.59 -33.55 26.95
CA LYS A 236 41.07 -33.51 28.34
C LYS A 236 40.77 -34.80 29.11
N ARG A 237 39.56 -35.35 28.98
CA ARG A 237 39.17 -36.61 29.63
C ARG A 237 39.99 -37.79 29.12
N GLN A 238 40.19 -37.90 27.81
CA GLN A 238 41.03 -38.96 27.22
C GLN A 238 42.51 -38.84 27.59
N ALA A 239 43.01 -37.63 27.83
CA ALA A 239 44.38 -37.41 28.32
C ALA A 239 44.55 -37.76 29.81
N THR A 240 43.47 -37.78 30.60
CA THR A 240 43.51 -38.17 32.03
C THR A 240 43.37 -39.68 32.23
N ASP A 241 42.80 -40.40 31.26
CA ASP A 241 42.62 -41.86 31.29
C ASP A 241 43.73 -42.67 30.60
N LYS A 242 44.83 -42.02 30.17
CA LYS A 242 46.04 -42.74 29.71
C LYS A 242 46.95 -43.04 30.91
N PRO A 243 47.12 -44.32 31.28
CA PRO A 243 48.01 -44.74 32.37
C PRO A 243 49.50 -44.57 32.02
#